data_AF-A0A6I6GE07-F1
#
_entry.id   AF-A0A6I6GE07-F1
#
_cell.length_a   1.000
_cell.length_b   1.000
_cell.length_c   1.000
_cell.angle_alpha   90.00
_cell.angle_beta   90.00
_cell.angle_gamma   90.00
#
_symmetry.space_group_name_H-M   'P 1'
#
loop_
_entity.id
_entity.type
_entity.pdbx_description
1 polymer ?
#
loop_
_entity_poly.entity_id
_entity_poly.type
_entity_poly.pdbx_seq_one_letter_code
_entity_poly.pdbx_strand_id
1 'polypeptide(L)'
;MRHSLILLILFFIILGCDSYGQSFVSNSCDSTILTKEEFEKCLADTAWNTDIVISTNYITNLKTDLLPKYRQLRKELMLSNELQNLLQQLKVAYDTVLNAKLTTFISEMDQKQKYVQPKAYLSSLLSLQTFKLYPDVYAILLNDIHLQLSPKAPVSVLNMYKELVDKISKSMDPDLNKRLEVITTSFLADNDKLKQSGFSPLFQGTQSQEDKKKFQIINFLLWTA
;
A
#
# COMPACT_ATOMS: atom_id res chain seq x y z
N MET A 1 8.54 -47.79 0.41
CA MET A 1 9.63 -46.83 0.07
C MET A 1 9.37 -46.04 -1.21
N ARG A 2 8.89 -46.64 -2.30
CA ARG A 2 8.61 -45.92 -3.57
C ARG A 2 7.59 -44.76 -3.47
N HIS A 3 6.53 -44.91 -2.68
CA HIS A 3 5.53 -43.84 -2.50
C HIS A 3 6.03 -42.64 -1.67
N SER A 4 6.90 -42.86 -0.68
CA SER A 4 7.50 -41.76 0.09
C SER A 4 8.44 -40.90 -0.74
N LEU A 5 9.13 -41.49 -1.73
CA LEU A 5 10.01 -40.75 -2.63
C LEU A 5 9.22 -39.83 -3.58
N ILE A 6 8.06 -40.29 -4.06
CA ILE A 6 7.17 -39.52 -4.95
C ILE A 6 6.57 -38.31 -4.20
N LEU A 7 6.16 -38.51 -2.94
CA LEU A 7 5.67 -37.42 -2.07
C LEU A 7 6.77 -36.39 -1.78
N LEU A 8 8.01 -36.83 -1.58
CA LEU A 8 9.15 -35.93 -1.35
C LEU A 8 9.46 -35.10 -2.60
N ILE A 9 9.42 -35.71 -3.78
CA ILE A 9 9.64 -35.02 -5.06
C ILE A 9 8.53 -33.99 -5.32
N LEU A 10 7.27 -34.35 -5.08
CA LEU A 10 6.14 -33.41 -5.18
C LEU A 10 6.29 -32.23 -4.20
N PHE A 11 6.78 -32.49 -2.99
CA PHE A 11 7.04 -31.44 -1.99
C PHE A 11 8.14 -30.46 -2.44
N PHE A 12 9.20 -30.95 -3.09
CA PHE A 12 10.25 -30.09 -3.66
C PHE A 12 9.80 -29.31 -4.90
N ILE A 13 8.91 -29.88 -5.73
CA ILE A 13 8.32 -29.15 -6.88
C ILE A 13 7.43 -28.00 -6.40
N ILE A 14 6.71 -28.18 -5.29
CA ILE A 14 5.85 -27.13 -4.71
C ILE A 14 6.70 -26.04 -4.01
N LEU A 15 7.82 -26.42 -3.39
CA LEU A 15 8.76 -25.45 -2.77
C LEU A 15 9.62 -24.69 -3.78
N GLY A 16 9.76 -25.19 -5.01
CA GLY A 16 10.51 -24.56 -6.10
C GLY A 16 9.72 -23.56 -6.94
N CYS A 17 8.48 -23.21 -6.56
CA CYS A 17 7.83 -22.02 -7.11
C CYS A 17 8.50 -20.78 -6.49
N ASP A 18 9.70 -20.47 -6.97
CA ASP A 18 10.22 -19.12 -6.93
C ASP A 18 9.13 -18.21 -7.49
N SER A 19 8.84 -17.13 -6.77
CA SER A 19 7.98 -16.06 -7.26
C SER A 19 8.62 -15.49 -8.53
N TYR A 20 8.24 -16.02 -9.69
CA TYR A 20 8.63 -15.45 -10.96
C TYR A 20 8.02 -14.04 -11.02
N GLY A 21 8.86 -13.03 -10.77
CA GLY A 21 8.55 -11.67 -11.16
C GLY A 21 8.15 -11.69 -12.64
N GLN A 22 7.02 -11.09 -12.96
CA GLN A 22 6.55 -11.06 -14.35
C GLN A 22 7.63 -10.41 -15.22
N SER A 23 8.15 -11.18 -16.19
CA SER A 23 8.86 -10.63 -17.34
C SER A 23 7.84 -9.88 -18.18
N PHE A 24 7.75 -8.56 -17.98
CA PHE A 24 6.99 -7.72 -18.90
C PHE A 24 7.67 -7.80 -20.26
N VAL A 25 6.97 -8.34 -21.26
CA VAL A 25 7.42 -8.29 -22.65
C VAL A 25 7.74 -6.82 -22.95
N SER A 26 9.00 -6.53 -23.23
CA SER A 26 9.41 -5.19 -23.57
C SER A 26 8.64 -4.80 -24.83
N ASN A 27 7.68 -3.88 -24.74
CA ASN A 27 7.22 -3.14 -25.92
C ASN A 27 8.47 -2.46 -26.48
N SER A 28 9.03 -3.02 -27.55
CA SER A 28 10.11 -2.40 -28.29
C SER A 28 9.51 -1.23 -29.02
N CYS A 29 9.75 -0.02 -28.52
CA CYS A 29 9.44 1.19 -29.26
C CYS A 29 10.20 1.11 -30.60
N ASP A 30 9.47 0.96 -31.70
CA ASP A 30 10.05 0.75 -33.02
C ASP A 30 9.79 1.98 -33.89
N SER A 31 10.85 2.70 -34.23
CA SER A 31 10.79 3.92 -35.05
C SER A 31 10.46 3.65 -36.52
N THR A 32 10.49 2.38 -36.97
CA THR A 32 10.09 1.99 -38.32
C THR A 32 8.57 1.79 -38.45
N ILE A 33 7.88 1.58 -37.33
CA ILE A 33 6.43 1.35 -37.26
C ILE A 33 5.70 2.58 -36.71
N LEU A 34 6.28 3.26 -35.72
CA LEU A 34 5.67 4.40 -35.02
C LEU A 34 6.00 5.73 -35.70
N THR A 35 5.09 6.70 -35.60
CA THR A 35 5.43 8.10 -35.91
C THR A 35 6.48 8.62 -34.91
N LYS A 36 7.19 9.70 -35.26
CA LYS A 36 8.18 10.32 -34.37
C LYS A 36 7.61 10.66 -32.99
N GLU A 37 6.41 11.25 -32.95
CA GLU A 37 5.75 11.63 -31.69
C GLU A 37 5.40 10.38 -30.84
N GLU A 38 4.87 9.33 -31.47
CA GLU A 38 4.53 8.07 -30.78
C GLU A 38 5.77 7.33 -30.28
N PHE A 39 6.85 7.35 -31.06
CA PHE A 39 8.13 6.76 -30.67
C PHE A 39 8.72 7.48 -29.45
N GLU A 40 8.75 8.82 -29.46
CA GLU A 40 9.23 9.63 -28.33
C GLU A 40 8.38 9.38 -27.06
N LYS A 41 7.04 9.33 -27.20
CA LYS A 41 6.13 8.98 -26.11
C LYS A 41 6.38 7.58 -25.57
N CYS A 42 6.55 6.59 -26.47
CA CYS A 42 6.85 5.21 -26.10
C CYS A 42 8.16 5.11 -25.32
N LEU A 43 9.22 5.77 -25.81
CA LEU A 43 10.52 5.79 -25.13
C LEU A 43 10.42 6.41 -23.74
N ALA A 44 9.75 7.55 -23.60
CA ALA A 44 9.52 8.18 -22.30
C ALA A 44 8.72 7.26 -21.36
N ASP A 45 7.74 6.52 -21.88
CA ASP A 45 6.93 5.58 -21.09
C ASP A 45 7.74 4.36 -20.59
N THR A 46 8.82 3.98 -21.28
CA THR A 46 9.69 2.88 -20.82
C THR A 46 10.37 3.14 -19.47
N ALA A 47 10.50 4.40 -19.04
CA ALA A 47 11.02 4.77 -17.73
C ALA A 47 10.21 4.12 -16.58
N TRP A 48 8.91 3.85 -16.80
CA TRP A 48 8.02 3.27 -15.81
C TRP A 48 8.10 1.73 -15.70
N ASN A 49 8.85 1.06 -16.58
CA ASN A 49 9.01 -0.40 -16.53
C ASN A 49 9.53 -0.86 -15.16
N THR A 50 10.57 -0.18 -14.67
CA THR A 50 11.20 -0.49 -13.39
C THR A 50 10.22 -0.30 -12.24
N ASP A 51 9.46 0.80 -12.24
CA ASP A 51 8.48 1.10 -11.19
C ASP A 51 7.35 0.08 -11.14
N ILE A 52 6.88 -0.38 -12.30
CA ILE A 52 5.87 -1.44 -12.40
C ILE A 52 6.41 -2.74 -11.78
N VAL A 53 7.64 -3.14 -12.13
CA VAL A 53 8.27 -4.36 -11.60
C VAL A 53 8.46 -4.25 -10.08
N ILE A 54 9.03 -3.14 -9.61
CA ILE A 54 9.25 -2.88 -8.18
C ILE A 54 7.93 -2.93 -7.41
N SER A 55 6.90 -2.22 -7.89
CA SER A 55 5.59 -2.16 -7.23
C SER A 55 4.89 -3.52 -7.23
N THR A 56 4.99 -4.27 -8.33
CA THR A 56 4.41 -5.62 -8.42
C THR A 56 5.08 -6.58 -7.45
N ASN A 57 6.41 -6.57 -7.37
CA ASN A 57 7.16 -7.42 -6.44
C ASN A 57 6.87 -7.03 -4.99
N TYR A 58 6.85 -5.72 -4.68
CA TYR A 58 6.47 -5.23 -3.36
C TYR A 58 5.08 -5.70 -2.95
N ILE A 59 4.07 -5.48 -3.79
CA ILE A 59 2.69 -5.90 -3.55
C ILE A 59 2.60 -7.41 -3.34
N THR A 60 3.30 -8.19 -4.17
CA THR A 60 3.31 -9.65 -4.08
C THR A 60 3.83 -10.10 -2.73
N ASN A 61 5.06 -9.71 -2.37
CA ASN A 61 5.69 -10.10 -1.11
C ASN A 61 4.94 -9.56 0.11
N LEU A 62 4.38 -8.34 0.01
CA LEU A 62 3.51 -7.79 1.05
C LEU A 62 2.32 -8.72 1.31
N LYS A 63 1.64 -9.19 0.25
CA LYS A 63 0.43 -10.02 0.38
C LYS A 63 0.70 -11.48 0.71
N THR A 64 1.77 -12.07 0.18
CA THR A 64 2.04 -13.51 0.32
C THR A 64 2.87 -13.83 1.56
N ASP A 65 3.73 -12.90 1.99
CA ASP A 65 4.73 -13.21 3.02
C ASP A 65 4.50 -12.34 4.26
N LEU A 66 4.56 -11.00 4.09
CA LEU A 66 4.58 -10.09 5.22
C LEU A 66 3.24 -10.02 5.94
N LEU A 67 2.16 -9.68 5.24
CA LEU A 67 0.84 -9.55 5.86
C LEU A 67 0.40 -10.86 6.52
N PRO A 68 0.51 -12.06 5.91
CA PRO A 68 0.14 -13.31 6.56
C PRO A 68 0.89 -13.58 7.87
N LYS A 69 2.20 -13.29 7.92
CA LYS A 69 3.02 -13.41 9.14
C LYS A 69 2.44 -12.63 10.31
N TYR A 70 2.05 -11.37 10.09
CA TYR A 70 1.55 -10.49 11.15
C TYR A 70 0.05 -10.61 11.40
N ARG A 71 -0.69 -11.26 10.50
CA ARG A 71 -2.14 -11.50 10.66
C ARG A 71 -2.45 -12.28 11.95
N GLN A 72 -1.64 -13.28 12.27
CA GLN A 72 -1.85 -14.10 13.47
C GLN A 72 -1.64 -13.27 14.74
N LEU A 73 -0.54 -12.51 14.81
CA LEU A 73 -0.27 -11.61 15.93
C LEU A 73 -1.40 -10.60 16.16
N ARG A 74 -2.00 -10.08 15.09
CA ARG A 74 -3.15 -9.16 15.19
C ARG A 74 -4.39 -9.85 15.77
N LYS A 75 -4.67 -11.10 15.41
CA LYS A 75 -5.85 -11.85 15.90
C LYS A 75 -5.78 -12.15 17.39
N GLU A 76 -4.58 -12.20 17.96
CA GLU A 76 -4.35 -12.42 19.39
C GLU A 76 -4.47 -11.14 20.23
N LEU A 77 -4.73 -9.99 19.60
CA LEU A 77 -4.94 -8.73 20.31
C LEU A 77 -6.37 -8.68 20.86
N MET A 78 -6.48 -8.48 22.17
CA MET A 78 -7.75 -8.22 22.83
C MET A 78 -8.00 -6.72 22.78
N LEU A 79 -8.92 -6.28 21.92
CA LEU A 79 -9.30 -4.87 21.80
C LEU A 79 -10.59 -4.62 22.58
N SER A 80 -10.65 -3.53 23.34
CA SER A 80 -11.88 -3.12 24.03
C SER A 80 -12.99 -2.78 23.03
N ASN A 81 -14.26 -2.92 23.44
CA ASN A 81 -15.40 -2.57 22.58
C ASN A 81 -15.35 -1.09 22.14
N GLU A 82 -14.87 -0.21 23.01
CA GLU A 82 -14.68 1.22 22.69
C GLU A 82 -13.65 1.38 21.57
N LEU A 83 -12.46 0.79 21.70
CA LEU A 83 -11.41 0.85 20.69
C LEU A 83 -11.86 0.25 19.36
N GLN A 84 -12.58 -0.89 19.39
CA GLN A 84 -13.15 -1.51 18.19
C GLN A 84 -14.12 -0.57 17.47
N ASN A 85 -15.01 0.10 18.21
CA ASN A 85 -15.97 1.05 17.65
C ASN A 85 -15.27 2.26 17.02
N LEU A 86 -14.24 2.80 17.67
CA LEU A 86 -13.45 3.91 17.14
C LEU A 86 -12.68 3.51 15.87
N LEU A 87 -12.06 2.33 15.87
CA LEU A 87 -11.38 1.78 14.69
C LEU A 87 -12.35 1.56 13.53
N GLN A 88 -13.57 1.09 13.80
CA GLN A 88 -14.60 0.94 12.78
C GLN A 88 -15.01 2.28 12.16
N GLN A 89 -15.20 3.32 12.97
CA GLN A 89 -15.48 4.67 12.49
C GLN A 89 -14.34 5.19 11.60
N LEU A 90 -13.09 5.01 12.04
CA LEU A 90 -11.92 5.40 11.25
C LEU A 90 -11.83 4.60 9.95
N LYS A 91 -12.21 3.32 9.95
CA LYS A 91 -12.18 2.46 8.76
C LYS A 91 -13.16 2.94 7.71
N VAL A 92 -14.38 3.25 8.13
CA VAL A 92 -15.42 3.80 7.25
C VAL A 92 -14.96 5.12 6.64
N ALA A 93 -14.39 6.02 7.45
CA ALA A 93 -13.83 7.28 6.96
C ALA A 93 -12.70 7.06 5.95
N TYR A 94 -11.74 6.19 6.29
CA TYR A 94 -10.61 5.82 5.44
C TYR A 94 -11.07 5.27 4.09
N ASP A 95 -11.95 4.27 4.09
CA ASP A 95 -12.42 3.62 2.87
C ASP A 95 -13.24 4.58 1.99
N THR A 96 -14.06 5.43 2.61
CA THR A 96 -14.85 6.44 1.90
C THR A 96 -13.94 7.42 1.17
N VAL A 97 -12.94 7.98 1.87
CA VAL A 97 -12.00 8.94 1.28
C VAL A 97 -11.11 8.26 0.24
N LEU A 98 -10.59 7.07 0.53
CA LEU A 98 -9.78 6.31 -0.41
C LEU A 98 -10.55 6.04 -1.70
N ASN A 99 -11.78 5.51 -1.61
CA ASN A 99 -12.58 5.20 -2.79
C ASN A 99 -12.92 6.46 -3.60
N ALA A 100 -13.27 7.57 -2.94
CA ALA A 100 -13.52 8.84 -3.63
C ALA A 100 -12.28 9.35 -4.38
N LYS A 101 -11.10 9.28 -3.74
CA LYS A 101 -9.82 9.69 -4.34
C LYS A 101 -9.44 8.80 -5.51
N LEU A 102 -9.52 7.48 -5.35
CA LEU A 102 -9.21 6.54 -6.42
C LEU A 102 -10.15 6.71 -7.61
N THR A 103 -11.44 6.87 -7.37
CA THR A 103 -12.43 7.12 -8.43
C THR A 103 -12.13 8.40 -9.19
N THR A 104 -11.84 9.48 -8.47
CA THR A 104 -11.48 10.78 -9.08
C THR A 104 -10.20 10.66 -9.89
N PHE A 105 -9.15 10.07 -9.32
CA PHE A 105 -7.86 9.93 -9.97
C PHE A 105 -7.94 9.08 -11.24
N ILE A 106 -8.63 7.94 -11.19
CA ILE A 106 -8.85 7.07 -12.36
C ILE A 106 -9.64 7.83 -13.43
N SER A 107 -10.75 8.48 -13.05
CA SER A 107 -11.55 9.26 -13.98
C SER A 107 -10.75 10.38 -14.65
N GLU A 108 -9.88 11.07 -13.91
CA GLU A 108 -9.03 12.12 -14.46
C GLU A 108 -7.95 11.57 -15.39
N MET A 109 -7.35 10.42 -15.07
CA MET A 109 -6.39 9.75 -15.95
C MET A 109 -7.07 9.31 -17.26
N ASP A 110 -8.26 8.72 -17.18
CA ASP A 110 -9.01 8.26 -18.35
C ASP A 110 -9.40 9.42 -19.27
N GLN A 111 -9.87 10.54 -18.70
CA GLN A 111 -10.14 11.77 -19.46
C GLN A 111 -8.88 12.34 -20.13
N LYS A 112 -7.72 12.15 -19.51
CA LYS A 112 -6.41 12.63 -19.98
C LYS A 112 -5.61 11.54 -20.68
N GLN A 113 -6.23 10.47 -21.17
CA GLN A 113 -5.54 9.32 -21.82
C GLN A 113 -4.60 9.72 -22.97
N LYS A 114 -4.84 10.87 -23.64
CA LYS A 114 -3.92 11.40 -24.66
C LYS A 114 -2.55 11.79 -24.10
N TYR A 115 -2.49 12.13 -22.82
CA TYR A 115 -1.32 12.64 -22.11
C TYR A 115 -0.73 11.61 -21.13
N VAL A 116 -1.53 10.66 -20.67
CA VAL A 116 -1.09 9.58 -19.77
C VAL A 116 -0.71 8.36 -20.60
N GLN A 117 0.58 8.03 -20.61
CA GLN A 117 1.08 6.87 -21.33
C GLN A 117 0.73 5.56 -20.59
N PRO A 118 0.60 4.41 -21.28
CA PRO A 118 0.09 3.18 -20.68
C PRO A 118 0.87 2.65 -19.47
N LYS A 119 2.21 2.72 -19.48
CA LYS A 119 3.01 2.23 -18.34
C LYS A 119 2.98 3.23 -17.18
N ALA A 120 2.99 4.53 -17.46
CA ALA A 120 2.75 5.56 -16.44
C ALA A 120 1.39 5.33 -15.73
N TYR A 121 0.35 5.00 -16.50
CA TYR A 121 -0.97 4.65 -15.99
C TYR A 121 -0.91 3.41 -15.07
N LEU A 122 -0.29 2.32 -15.53
CA LEU A 122 -0.15 1.09 -14.75
C LEU A 122 0.66 1.30 -13.47
N SER A 123 1.78 2.02 -13.54
CA SER A 123 2.61 2.35 -12.37
C SER A 123 1.80 3.11 -11.31
N SER A 124 1.04 4.11 -11.76
CA SER A 124 0.17 4.91 -10.89
C SER A 124 -0.93 4.04 -10.24
N LEU A 125 -1.58 3.17 -11.02
CA LEU A 125 -2.57 2.23 -10.49
C LEU A 125 -1.97 1.30 -9.43
N LEU A 126 -0.80 0.70 -9.70
CA LEU A 126 -0.14 -0.20 -8.75
C LEU A 126 0.21 0.52 -7.44
N SER A 127 0.77 1.72 -7.53
CA SER A 127 1.08 2.52 -6.34
C SER A 127 -0.16 2.84 -5.53
N LEU A 128 -1.27 3.18 -6.18
CA LEU A 128 -2.53 3.45 -5.52
C LEU A 128 -3.19 2.21 -4.89
N GLN A 129 -3.01 1.03 -5.49
CA GLN A 129 -3.52 -0.22 -4.91
C GLN A 129 -2.88 -0.55 -3.56
N THR A 130 -1.66 -0.08 -3.29
CA THR A 130 -0.99 -0.34 -2.00
C THR A 130 -1.81 0.17 -0.80
N PHE A 131 -2.51 1.30 -0.95
CA PHE A 131 -3.41 1.85 0.08
C PHE A 131 -4.65 0.98 0.37
N LYS A 132 -5.03 0.08 -0.54
CA LYS A 132 -6.08 -0.92 -0.30
C LYS A 132 -5.55 -2.16 0.42
N LEU A 133 -4.27 -2.48 0.23
CA LEU A 133 -3.65 -3.69 0.78
C LEU A 133 -3.23 -3.50 2.24
N TYR A 134 -2.61 -2.37 2.52
CA TYR A 134 -2.23 -1.96 3.87
C TYR A 134 -2.54 -0.47 4.03
N PRO A 135 -3.37 -0.09 5.02
CA PRO A 135 -3.84 1.28 5.12
C PRO A 135 -2.71 2.23 5.50
N ASP A 136 -2.80 3.45 4.99
CA ASP A 136 -1.97 4.57 5.41
C ASP A 136 -2.84 5.78 5.76
N VAL A 137 -3.26 5.82 7.02
CA VAL A 137 -4.18 6.82 7.56
C VAL A 137 -3.66 8.23 7.33
N TYR A 138 -2.37 8.46 7.52
CA TYR A 138 -1.84 9.79 7.29
C TYR A 138 -1.91 10.18 5.82
N ALA A 139 -1.39 9.32 4.95
CA ALA A 139 -1.34 9.60 3.52
C ALA A 139 -2.73 9.87 2.95
N ILE A 140 -3.75 9.14 3.38
CA ILE A 140 -5.11 9.21 2.82
C ILE A 140 -6.01 10.24 3.52
N LEU A 141 -5.88 10.42 4.84
CA LEU A 141 -6.81 11.26 5.60
C LEU A 141 -6.21 12.57 6.11
N LEU A 142 -4.91 12.61 6.43
CA LEU A 142 -4.36 13.68 7.27
C LEU A 142 -3.29 14.54 6.60
N ASN A 143 -2.68 14.07 5.52
CA ASN A 143 -1.67 14.83 4.81
C ASN A 143 -2.23 16.17 4.30
N ASP A 144 -1.56 17.28 4.61
CA ASP A 144 -2.01 18.62 4.23
C ASP A 144 -2.12 18.82 2.71
N ILE A 145 -1.52 17.94 1.91
CA ILE A 145 -1.72 17.89 0.45
C ILE A 145 -3.22 17.74 0.08
N HIS A 146 -4.05 17.19 0.97
CA HIS A 146 -5.50 17.09 0.81
C HIS A 146 -6.20 18.45 0.77
N LEU A 147 -5.58 19.52 1.28
CA LEU A 147 -6.12 20.88 1.14
C LEU A 147 -5.98 21.41 -0.29
N GLN A 148 -5.10 20.81 -1.09
CA GLN A 148 -4.71 21.32 -2.40
C GLN A 148 -5.15 20.40 -3.55
N LEU A 149 -5.09 19.08 -3.36
CA LEU A 149 -5.43 18.08 -4.38
C LEU A 149 -6.94 17.85 -4.48
N SER A 150 -7.41 17.62 -5.70
CA SER A 150 -8.80 17.24 -5.96
C SER A 150 -9.06 15.77 -5.59
N PRO A 151 -10.17 15.45 -4.90
CA PRO A 151 -11.08 16.39 -4.23
C PRO A 151 -10.43 17.00 -2.98
N LYS A 152 -10.59 18.33 -2.83
CA LYS A 152 -10.04 19.08 -1.70
C LYS A 152 -10.81 18.78 -0.42
N ALA A 153 -10.10 18.58 0.68
CA ALA A 153 -10.67 18.45 2.00
C ALA A 153 -10.71 19.80 2.72
N PRO A 154 -11.83 20.18 3.37
CA PRO A 154 -11.84 21.29 4.32
C PRO A 154 -10.95 21.00 5.54
N VAL A 155 -10.37 22.06 6.12
CA VAL A 155 -9.56 21.95 7.36
C VAL A 155 -10.35 21.31 8.50
N SER A 156 -11.66 21.57 8.60
CA SER A 156 -12.53 20.96 9.61
C SER A 156 -12.59 19.43 9.50
N VAL A 157 -12.57 18.89 8.28
CA VAL A 157 -12.56 17.44 8.03
C VAL A 157 -11.22 16.83 8.47
N LEU A 158 -10.10 17.50 8.17
CA LEU A 158 -8.79 17.05 8.66
C LEU A 158 -8.73 17.05 10.20
N ASN A 159 -9.26 18.09 10.85
CA ASN A 159 -9.29 18.18 12.30
C ASN A 159 -10.15 17.07 12.92
N MET A 160 -11.31 16.77 12.34
CA MET A 160 -12.14 15.64 12.76
C MET A 160 -11.38 14.31 12.71
N TYR A 161 -10.61 14.07 11.65
CA TYR A 161 -9.78 12.86 11.55
C TYR A 161 -8.63 12.84 12.57
N LYS A 162 -7.98 13.99 12.83
CA LYS A 162 -6.95 14.12 13.89
C LYS A 162 -7.53 13.77 15.25
N GLU A 163 -8.69 14.32 15.58
CA GLU A 163 -9.39 14.02 16.84
C GLU A 163 -9.75 12.54 16.98
N LEU A 164 -10.22 11.90 15.90
CA LEU A 164 -10.55 10.48 15.91
C LEU A 164 -9.30 9.61 16.14
N VAL A 165 -8.19 9.91 15.46
CA VAL A 165 -6.90 9.25 15.67
C VAL A 165 -6.43 9.43 17.11
N ASP A 166 -6.48 10.64 17.65
CA ASP A 166 -6.04 10.90 19.03
C ASP A 166 -6.94 10.19 20.06
N LYS A 167 -8.25 10.07 19.81
CA LYS A 167 -9.17 9.26 20.64
C LYS A 167 -8.79 7.78 20.60
N ILE A 168 -8.50 7.23 19.42
CA ILE A 168 -8.01 5.85 19.28
C ILE A 168 -6.75 5.65 20.10
N SER A 169 -5.76 6.53 19.93
CA SER A 169 -4.49 6.46 20.67
C SER A 169 -4.68 6.49 22.18
N LYS A 170 -5.58 7.34 22.70
CA LYS A 170 -5.85 7.46 24.13
C LYS A 170 -6.69 6.31 24.70
N SER A 171 -7.47 5.63 23.86
CA SER A 171 -8.31 4.50 24.27
C SER A 171 -7.55 3.17 24.42
N MET A 172 -6.30 3.10 23.94
CA MET A 172 -5.45 1.93 24.11
C MET A 172 -4.92 1.87 25.54
N ASP A 173 -5.10 0.74 26.22
CA ASP A 173 -4.47 0.53 27.51
C ASP A 173 -2.93 0.40 27.38
N PRO A 174 -2.16 0.70 28.44
CA PRO A 174 -0.70 0.72 28.35
C PRO A 174 -0.06 -0.62 27.96
N ASP A 175 -0.64 -1.75 28.34
CA ASP A 175 -0.10 -3.08 28.03
C ASP A 175 -0.29 -3.40 26.54
N LEU A 176 -1.51 -3.17 26.02
CA LEU A 176 -1.80 -3.28 24.61
C LEU A 176 -0.90 -2.35 23.78
N ASN A 177 -0.75 -1.08 24.18
CA ASN A 177 0.08 -0.13 23.45
C ASN A 177 1.55 -0.60 23.39
N LYS A 178 2.11 -1.06 24.52
CA LYS A 178 3.48 -1.60 24.56
C LYS A 178 3.64 -2.84 23.67
N ARG A 179 2.66 -3.75 23.66
CA ARG A 179 2.67 -4.92 22.78
C ARG A 179 2.61 -4.51 21.31
N LEU A 180 1.75 -3.55 20.97
CA LEU A 180 1.62 -3.01 19.62
C LEU A 180 2.91 -2.36 19.13
N GLU A 181 3.57 -1.55 19.96
CA GLU A 181 4.86 -0.93 19.61
C GLU A 181 5.91 -1.96 19.16
N VAL A 182 6.03 -3.08 19.87
CA VAL A 182 6.95 -4.17 19.52
C VAL A 182 6.57 -4.81 18.19
N ILE A 183 5.27 -5.11 18.01
CA ILE A 183 4.76 -5.74 16.79
C ILE A 183 4.97 -4.82 15.59
N THR A 184 4.59 -3.54 15.68
CA THR A 184 4.68 -2.60 14.57
C THR A 184 6.10 -2.20 14.25
N THR A 185 7.00 -2.13 15.24
CA THR A 185 8.44 -1.95 15.00
C THR A 185 9.01 -3.11 14.18
N SER A 186 8.65 -4.35 14.56
CA SER A 186 9.07 -5.54 13.82
C SER A 186 8.49 -5.57 12.41
N PHE A 187 7.19 -5.27 12.27
CA PHE A 187 6.51 -5.15 10.98
C PHE A 187 7.19 -4.13 10.08
N LEU A 188 7.52 -2.95 10.62
CA LEU A 188 8.18 -1.89 9.88
C LEU A 188 9.56 -2.33 9.40
N ALA A 189 10.36 -2.96 10.26
CA ALA A 189 11.68 -3.46 9.89
C ALA A 189 11.60 -4.48 8.74
N ASP A 190 10.61 -5.37 8.75
CA ASP A 190 10.40 -6.33 7.66
C ASP A 190 9.82 -5.67 6.40
N ASN A 191 8.90 -4.70 6.55
CA ASN A 191 8.37 -3.92 5.43
C ASN A 191 9.48 -3.10 4.75
N ASP A 192 10.40 -2.52 5.53
CA ASP A 192 11.50 -1.72 4.98
C ASP A 192 12.49 -2.60 4.20
N LYS A 193 12.68 -3.87 4.58
CA LYS A 193 13.41 -4.83 3.73
C LYS A 193 12.74 -5.04 2.38
N LEU A 194 11.40 -5.14 2.33
CA LEU A 194 10.69 -5.22 1.05
C LEU A 194 10.88 -3.96 0.20
N LYS A 195 10.93 -2.79 0.84
CA LYS A 195 11.13 -1.50 0.16
C LYS A 195 12.57 -1.25 -0.31
N GLN A 196 13.57 -1.96 0.20
CA GLN A 196 14.96 -1.84 -0.27
C GLN A 196 15.12 -2.11 -1.77
N SER A 197 14.15 -2.80 -2.38
CA SER A 197 14.03 -2.97 -3.84
C SER A 197 13.76 -1.67 -4.61
N GLY A 198 13.52 -0.55 -3.93
CA GLY A 198 13.27 0.78 -4.52
C GLY A 198 11.83 1.26 -4.40
N PHE A 199 10.95 0.53 -3.72
CA PHE A 199 9.55 0.96 -3.53
C PHE A 199 9.47 2.18 -2.61
N SER A 200 8.82 3.24 -3.09
CA SER A 200 8.60 4.47 -2.34
C SER A 200 7.10 4.73 -2.13
N PRO A 201 6.61 4.80 -0.88
CA PRO A 201 5.20 5.09 -0.61
C PRO A 201 4.82 6.52 -1.04
N LEU A 202 3.61 6.68 -1.57
CA LEU A 202 3.08 7.98 -1.97
C LEU A 202 2.57 8.79 -0.77
N PHE A 203 2.49 10.12 -0.94
CA PHE A 203 1.83 11.05 -0.01
C PHE A 203 2.32 10.95 1.45
N GLN A 204 3.61 10.67 1.67
CA GLN A 204 4.17 10.53 3.01
C GLN A 204 4.45 11.87 3.71
N GLY A 205 4.68 12.95 2.95
CA GLY A 205 4.95 14.29 3.50
C GLY A 205 6.08 14.30 4.55
N THR A 206 6.05 15.28 5.44
CA THR A 206 6.95 15.35 6.61
C THR A 206 6.13 15.14 7.88
N GLN A 207 6.57 14.18 8.72
CA GLN A 207 5.92 13.85 9.98
C GLN A 207 6.93 13.80 11.12
N SER A 208 6.50 14.15 12.33
CA SER A 208 7.27 13.92 13.55
C SER A 208 7.49 12.41 13.77
N GLN A 209 8.53 12.03 14.52
CA GLN A 209 8.78 10.63 14.84
C GLN A 209 7.69 10.03 15.74
N GLU A 210 7.08 10.86 16.60
CA GLU A 210 5.97 10.46 17.46
C GLU A 210 4.72 10.15 16.63
N ASP A 211 4.36 11.03 15.69
CA ASP A 211 3.23 10.81 14.79
C ASP A 211 3.44 9.59 13.90
N LYS A 212 4.67 9.37 13.40
CA LYS A 212 5.01 8.17 12.64
C LYS A 212 4.68 6.89 13.41
N LYS A 213 5.11 6.79 14.67
CA LYS A 213 4.83 5.63 15.52
C LYS A 213 3.32 5.48 15.77
N LYS A 214 2.65 6.59 16.09
CA LYS A 214 1.19 6.62 16.29
C LYS A 214 0.44 6.07 15.08
N PHE A 215 0.76 6.57 13.88
CA PHE A 215 0.10 6.12 12.65
C PHE A 215 0.47 4.69 12.27
N GLN A 216 1.69 4.22 12.55
CA GLN A 216 2.07 2.82 12.32
C GLN A 216 1.19 1.85 13.13
N ILE A 217 0.97 2.16 14.41
CA ILE A 217 0.07 1.37 15.28
C ILE A 217 -1.36 1.40 14.76
N ILE A 218 -1.87 2.58 14.43
CA ILE A 218 -3.24 2.73 13.94
C ILE A 218 -3.41 2.02 12.59
N ASN A 219 -2.47 2.16 11.65
CA ASN A 219 -2.50 1.44 10.37
C ASN A 219 -2.55 -0.08 10.58
N PHE A 220 -1.76 -0.60 11.53
CA PHE A 220 -1.75 -2.03 11.86
C PHE A 220 -3.09 -2.51 12.42
N LEU A 221 -3.70 -1.72 13.30
CA LEU A 221 -5.02 -2.01 13.86
C LEU A 221 -6.14 -1.87 12.83
N LEU A 222 -6.05 -0.88 11.94
CA LEU A 222 -7.03 -0.58 10.91
C LEU A 222 -6.99 -1.56 9.74
N TRP A 223 -5.86 -2.23 9.54
CA TRP A 223 -5.71 -3.26 8.53
C TRP A 223 -6.66 -4.42 8.81
N THR A 224 -7.73 -4.50 8.03
CA THR A 224 -8.70 -5.60 8.05
C THR A 224 -8.42 -6.55 6.90
N ALA A 225 -8.32 -7.84 7.20
CA ALA A 225 -8.19 -8.90 6.21
C ALA A 225 -9.52 -9.15 5.48
#